data_AF-A0A089JEM3-F1
#
_entry.id   AF-A0A089JEM3-F1
#
_cell.length_a   1.000
_cell.length_b   1.000
_cell.length_c   1.000
_cell.angle_alpha   90.00
_cell.angle_beta   90.00
_cell.angle_gamma   90.00
#
_symmetry.space_group_name_H-M   'P 1'
#
loop_
_entity.id
_entity.type
_entity.pdbx_description
1 polymer ?
#
loop_
_entity_poly.entity_id
_entity_poly.type
_entity_poly.pdbx_seq_one_letter_code
_entity_poly.pdbx_strand_id
1 'polypeptide(L)' 'MPRFYYHSWTSNEDALLTEIMTKDNRKKVLDRFNEAAEALDRTAKSCQNRWYELRAAQNKAV' A
#
# COMPACT_ATOMS: atom_id res chain seq x y z
N MET A 1 -27.86 -0.23 -9.34
CA MET A 1 -26.80 -1.22 -9.06
C MET A 1 -25.61 -0.48 -8.46
N PRO A 2 -25.20 -0.76 -7.22
CA PRO A 2 -23.97 -0.19 -6.70
C PRO A 2 -22.80 -0.81 -7.48
N ARG A 3 -22.04 0.02 -8.20
CA ARG A 3 -20.80 -0.43 -8.85
C ARG A 3 -19.80 -0.69 -7.73
N PHE A 4 -19.72 -1.92 -7.27
CA PHE A 4 -18.59 -2.38 -6.46
C PHE A 4 -17.37 -2.41 -7.37
N TYR A 5 -16.75 -1.25 -7.52
CA TYR A 5 -15.47 -1.09 -8.17
C TYR A 5 -14.43 -1.79 -7.29
N TYR A 6 -14.28 -3.10 -7.47
CA TYR A 6 -13.16 -3.87 -6.94
C TYR A 6 -11.91 -3.40 -7.71
N HIS A 7 -11.39 -2.22 -7.38
CA HIS A 7 -10.12 -1.74 -7.91
C HIS A 7 -9.04 -2.63 -7.29
N SER A 8 -8.80 -3.75 -7.96
CA SER A 8 -7.67 -4.63 -7.71
C SER A 8 -6.41 -3.79 -7.76
N TRP A 9 -5.50 -4.03 -6.81
CA TRP A 9 -4.21 -3.38 -6.79
C TRP A 9 -3.43 -3.70 -8.05
N THR A 10 -3.01 -2.66 -8.76
CA THR A 10 -2.14 -2.79 -9.91
C THR A 10 -0.69 -2.89 -9.47
N SER A 11 0.16 -3.50 -10.29
CA SER A 11 1.60 -3.60 -9.99
C SER A 11 2.26 -2.22 -9.83
N ASN A 12 1.72 -1.18 -10.48
CA ASN A 12 2.21 0.19 -10.33
C ASN A 12 1.87 0.79 -8.96
N GLU A 13 0.64 0.57 -8.47
CA GLU A 13 0.23 0.99 -7.12
C GLU A 13 1.06 0.26 -6.04
N ASP A 14 1.34 -1.04 -6.23
CA ASP A 14 2.18 -1.82 -5.32
C ASP A 14 3.63 -1.32 -5.29
N ALA A 15 4.19 -0.95 -6.45
CA ALA A 15 5.54 -0.37 -6.54
C ALA A 15 5.62 0.97 -5.78
N LEU A 16 4.62 1.83 -5.97
CA LEU A 16 4.55 3.15 -5.34
C LEU A 16 4.34 3.04 -3.82
N LEU A 17 3.46 2.13 -3.37
CA LEU A 17 3.28 1.79 -1.96
C LEU A 17 4.61 1.30 -1.36
N THR A 18 5.33 0.43 -2.06
CA THR A 18 6.62 -0.09 -1.60
C THR A 18 7.67 1.00 -1.50
N GLU A 19 7.76 1.88 -2.49
CA GLU A 19 8.69 3.02 -2.47
C GLU A 19 8.46 3.92 -1.26
N ILE A 20 7.21 4.33 -1.00
CA ILE A 20 6.85 5.19 0.14
C ILE A 20 7.17 4.48 1.47
N MET A 21 6.85 3.19 1.56
CA MET A 21 7.05 2.40 2.77
C MET A 21 8.51 2.06 3.04
N THR A 22 9.37 2.00 2.01
CA THR A 22 10.81 1.71 2.14
C THR A 22 11.71 2.94 2.14
N LYS A 23 11.16 4.12 1.82
CA LYS A 23 11.88 5.39 1.83
C LYS A 23 12.64 5.61 3.15
N ASP A 24 13.92 5.96 3.05
CA ASP A 24 14.75 6.30 4.20
C ASP A 24 14.39 7.72 4.67
N ASN A 25 13.42 7.79 5.57
CA ASN A 25 13.00 9.03 6.20
C ASN A 25 12.53 8.75 7.63
N ARG A 26 12.79 9.65 8.58
CA ARG A 26 12.38 9.51 10.00
C ARG A 26 10.87 9.67 10.23
N LYS A 27 10.04 9.45 9.21
CA LYS A 27 8.57 9.45 9.31
C LYS A 27 8.08 8.19 10.01
N LYS A 28 7.05 8.34 10.86
CA LYS A 28 6.38 7.19 11.47
C LYS A 28 5.65 6.39 10.38
N VAL A 29 5.47 5.10 10.61
CA VAL A 29 4.82 4.18 9.67
C VAL A 29 3.39 4.64 9.33
N LEU A 30 2.64 5.17 10.31
CA LEU A 30 1.31 5.75 10.10
C LEU A 30 1.31 6.92 9.11
N ASP A 31 2.29 7.82 9.23
CA ASP A 31 2.41 8.97 8.33
C ASP A 31 2.73 8.51 6.89
N ARG A 32 3.52 7.44 6.74
CA ARG A 32 3.80 6.83 5.43
C ARG A 32 2.54 6.23 4.80
N PHE A 33 1.66 5.62 5.58
CA PHE A 33 0.39 5.11 5.06
C PHE A 33 -0.57 6.22 4.66
N ASN A 34 -0.57 7.35 5.38
CA ASN A 34 -1.34 8.52 4.97
C ASN A 34 -0.79 9.13 3.67
N GLU A 35 0.54 9.24 3.54
CA GLU A 35 1.18 9.69 2.29
C GLU A 35 0.85 8.76 1.11
N ALA A 36 0.92 7.43 1.32
CA ALA A 36 0.54 6.46 0.30
C ALA A 36 -0.95 6.52 -0.04
N ALA A 37 -1.81 6.75 0.95
CA ALA A 37 -3.25 6.91 0.75
C ALA A 37 -3.57 8.11 -0.15
N GLU A 38 -2.93 9.26 0.10
CA GLU A 38 -3.07 10.46 -0.73
C GLU A 38 -2.51 10.24 -2.14
N ALA A 39 -1.37 9.58 -2.28
CA ALA A 39 -0.74 9.35 -3.58
C ALA A 39 -1.51 8.35 -4.47
N LEU A 40 -2.21 7.38 -3.86
CA LEU A 40 -2.90 6.30 -4.54
C LEU A 40 -4.42 6.50 -4.63
N ASP A 41 -4.93 7.60 -4.08
CA ASP A 41 -6.37 7.86 -3.89
C ASP A 41 -7.08 6.68 -3.19
N ARG A 42 -6.42 6.12 -2.17
CA ARG A 42 -6.90 5.00 -1.35
C ARG A 42 -7.01 5.42 0.11
N THR A 43 -7.61 4.56 0.93
CA THR A 43 -7.58 4.77 2.39
C THR A 43 -6.29 4.22 2.99
N ALA A 44 -5.77 4.85 4.03
CA ALA A 44 -4.57 4.39 4.74
C ALA A 44 -4.71 2.94 5.24
N LYS A 45 -5.92 2.54 5.65
CA LYS A 45 -6.22 1.15 6.05
C LYS A 45 -6.09 0.17 4.87
N SER A 46 -6.50 0.57 3.67
CA SER A 46 -6.32 -0.25 2.46
C SER A 46 -4.85 -0.42 2.12
N CYS A 47 -4.06 0.67 2.17
CA CYS A 47 -2.61 0.63 1.97
C CYS A 47 -1.92 -0.26 3.03
N GLN A 48 -2.37 -0.17 4.28
CA GLN A 48 -1.86 -1.01 5.37
C GLN A 48 -2.12 -2.50 5.12
N ASN A 49 -3.35 -2.87 4.79
CA ASN A 49 -3.70 -4.26 4.48
C ASN A 49 -2.86 -4.77 3.31
N ARG A 50 -2.75 -3.98 2.24
CA ARG A 50 -1.98 -4.36 1.06
C ARG A 50 -0.49 -4.55 1.36
N TRP A 51 0.09 -3.66 2.16
CA TRP A 51 1.49 -3.76 2.56
C TRP A 51 1.79 -5.07 3.32
N TYR A 52 0.90 -5.47 4.21
CA TYR A 52 1.05 -6.74 4.92
C TYR A 52 0.88 -7.95 4.00
N GLU A 53 -0.03 -7.91 3.03
CA GLU A 53 -0.15 -8.94 1.99
C GLU A 53 1.14 -9.08 1.17
N LEU A 54 1.71 -7.96 0.72
CA LEU A 54 2.97 -7.94 -0.04
C LEU A 54 4.12 -8.55 0.76
N ARG A 55 4.24 -8.19 2.05
CA ARG A 55 5.27 -8.78 2.94
C ARG A 55 5.05 -10.25 3.22
N ALA A 56 3.81 -10.68 3.41
CA ALA A 56 3.48 -12.09 3.60
C ALA A 56 3.81 -12.91 2.34
N ALA A 57 3.57 -12.36 1.15
CA ALA A 57 3.95 -12.98 -0.11
C ALA A 57 5.48 -13.09 -0.28
N GLN A 58 6.24 -12.04 0.06
CA GLN A 58 7.71 -12.09 0.05
C GLN A 58 8.27 -13.16 0.99
N ASN A 59 7.72 -13.28 2.21
CA ASN A 59 8.17 -14.28 3.18
C ASN A 59 7.83 -15.73 2.78
N LYS A 60 6.83 -15.95 1.93
CA LYS A 60 6.48 -17.28 1.40
C LYS A 60 7.36 -17.73 0.24
N ALA A 61 8.11 -16.82 -0.38
CA ALA A 61 8.97 -17.10 -1.51
C ALA A 61 10.40 -17.52 -1.10
N VAL A 62 10.65 -17.68 0.20
CA VAL A 62 11.89 -18.18 0.81
C VAL A 62 11.64 -19.56 1.38
#